data_AF-A0A5P1EXK0-F1
#
_entry.id   AF-A0A5P1EXK0-F1
#
_cell.length_a   1.000
_cell.length_b   1.000
_cell.length_c   1.000
_cell.angle_alpha   90.00
_cell.angle_beta   90.00
_cell.angle_gamma   90.00
#
_symmetry.space_group_name_H-M   'P 1'
#
loop_
_entity.id
_entity.type
_entity.pdbx_description
1 polymer ?
#
loop_
_entity_poly.entity_id
_entity_poly.type
_entity_poly.pdbx_seq_one_letter_code
_entity_poly.pdbx_strand_id
1 'polypeptide(L)'
;MDKRLGQVENAKKHLFLVGQSDPVELQKLQSVERHLGRCGELRKIGDWKSTLREADAAIAAGADSCAMLVVSRAEALLKLHLLDEAESALSSLSKIECSSPSGSQSKFFGMISDSYMYIVRAQVEMAMGRFDKAVEAAEKARLIDSRSGEVTSIVNTVKSVARARNQGYEFFNSGNFAEASTAYGEGLKYDPLNPVLYCNRAVCRSKLGQWERSIEDCNEALRIRPRYSKALSRRAASYAKLERWAEAVRDYEVLRKELPNDKEVAESLFHAQVALKTSRGEEVSNMKFGGEVEEITGVEQFQAAVSLTGVSVVFFMASSSQHCSKISPFVDTLCARYPSLNFLKVDINESQTVARAENVRTVPTFKIYKNGARVKEMICPSQQVLEFSVRHYGL
;
A
#
# COMPACT_ATOMS: atom_id res chain seq x y z
N MET A 1 26.62 -28.93 16.72
CA MET A 1 25.36 -28.19 16.79
C MET A 1 25.72 -26.72 16.82
N ASP A 2 25.46 -25.97 15.74
CA ASP A 2 25.70 -24.53 15.70
C ASP A 2 24.86 -23.84 16.79
N LYS A 3 25.51 -23.35 17.85
CA LYS A 3 24.83 -22.55 18.88
C LYS A 3 24.55 -21.16 18.30
N ARG A 4 23.26 -20.82 18.21
CA ARG A 4 22.82 -19.48 17.78
C ARG A 4 23.18 -18.45 18.86
N LEU A 5 23.85 -17.37 18.47
CA LEU A 5 24.37 -16.35 19.39
C LEU A 5 23.29 -15.28 19.66
N GLY A 6 22.17 -15.67 20.28
CA GLY A 6 21.05 -14.74 20.57
C GLY A 6 21.33 -13.76 21.71
N GLN A 7 22.18 -14.15 22.67
CA GLN A 7 22.56 -13.32 23.83
C GLN A 7 24.08 -13.36 23.97
N VAL A 8 24.77 -12.41 23.32
CA VAL A 8 26.25 -12.32 23.29
C VAL A 8 26.87 -12.39 24.69
N GLU A 9 26.28 -11.70 25.66
CA GLU A 9 26.73 -11.71 27.07
C GLU A 9 26.56 -13.08 27.75
N ASN A 10 25.48 -13.80 27.46
CA ASN A 10 25.26 -15.13 28.02
C ASN A 10 26.09 -16.19 27.29
N ALA A 11 26.27 -16.06 25.98
CA ALA A 11 27.19 -16.88 25.20
C ALA A 11 28.63 -16.73 25.72
N LYS A 12 29.05 -15.50 26.03
CA LYS A 12 30.34 -15.19 26.67
C LYS A 12 30.46 -15.86 28.03
N LYS A 13 29.49 -15.66 28.93
CA LYS A 13 29.48 -16.32 30.25
C LYS A 13 29.53 -17.85 30.15
N HIS A 14 28.79 -18.45 29.22
CA HIS A 14 28.81 -19.89 29.00
C HIS A 14 30.14 -20.38 28.43
N LEU A 15 30.76 -19.66 27.49
CA LEU A 15 32.09 -20.01 26.95
C LEU A 15 33.19 -19.91 28.02
N PHE A 16 33.12 -18.93 28.91
CA PHE A 16 34.07 -18.78 30.03
C PHE A 16 33.84 -19.82 31.14
N LEU A 17 32.60 -20.25 31.40
CA LEU A 17 32.28 -21.23 32.44
C LEU A 17 32.57 -22.69 32.03
N VAL A 18 32.50 -23.03 30.74
CA VAL A 18 32.62 -24.41 30.26
C VAL A 18 34.08 -24.84 30.00
N GLY A 19 35.06 -23.92 30.03
CA GLY A 19 36.50 -24.25 29.98
C GLY A 19 37.01 -24.88 28.67
N GLN A 20 36.13 -25.25 27.75
CA GLN A 20 36.44 -25.67 26.38
C GLN A 20 35.75 -24.70 25.42
N SER A 21 36.48 -23.67 25.00
CA SER A 21 36.01 -22.70 24.01
C SER A 21 36.49 -23.16 22.64
N ASP A 22 35.57 -23.52 21.74
CA ASP A 22 35.90 -23.77 20.33
C ASP A 22 36.42 -22.44 19.73
N PRO A 23 37.67 -22.40 19.19
CA PRO A 23 38.24 -21.21 18.58
C PRO A 23 37.33 -20.59 17.50
N VAL A 24 36.55 -21.43 16.80
CA VAL A 24 35.62 -20.98 15.77
C VAL A 24 34.41 -20.26 16.38
N GLU A 25 33.85 -20.77 17.47
CA GLU A 25 32.75 -20.10 18.19
C GLU A 25 33.20 -18.77 18.80
N LEU A 26 34.43 -18.72 19.34
CA LEU A 26 35.01 -17.51 19.89
C LEU A 26 35.25 -16.45 18.79
N GLN A 27 35.73 -16.85 17.62
CA GLN A 27 35.92 -15.96 16.47
C GLN A 27 34.59 -15.40 15.96
N LYS A 28 33.54 -16.24 15.89
CA LYS A 28 32.18 -15.79 15.55
C LYS A 28 31.66 -14.77 16.56
N LEU A 29 31.82 -15.03 17.86
CA LEU A 29 31.40 -14.12 18.93
C LEU A 29 32.12 -12.77 18.85
N GLN A 30 33.45 -12.77 18.68
CA GLN A 30 34.23 -11.53 18.50
C GLN A 30 33.80 -10.74 17.26
N SER A 31 33.42 -11.44 16.19
CA SER A 31 32.91 -10.78 14.98
C SER A 31 31.57 -10.10 15.25
N VAL A 32 30.65 -10.77 15.94
CA VAL A 32 29.34 -10.20 16.32
C VAL A 32 29.53 -8.99 17.24
N GLU A 33 30.38 -9.07 18.28
CA GLU A 33 30.68 -7.94 19.17
C GLU A 33 31.22 -6.73 18.39
N ARG A 34 32.12 -6.96 17.41
CA ARG A 34 32.68 -5.91 16.56
C ARG A 34 31.59 -5.20 15.74
N HIS A 35 30.72 -5.96 15.09
CA HIS A 35 29.61 -5.40 14.32
C HIS A 35 28.62 -4.64 15.20
N LEU A 36 28.33 -5.14 16.40
CA LEU A 36 27.48 -4.46 17.39
C LEU A 36 28.05 -3.11 17.84
N GLY A 37 29.35 -3.06 18.15
CA GLY A 37 30.04 -1.82 18.52
C GLY A 37 29.95 -0.77 17.41
N ARG A 38 30.27 -1.17 16.17
CA ARG A 38 30.17 -0.31 14.98
C ARG A 38 28.74 0.17 14.74
N CYS A 39 27.76 -0.71 14.88
CA CYS A 39 26.35 -0.36 14.75
C CYS A 39 25.96 0.78 15.70
N GLY A 40 26.42 0.73 16.95
CA GLY A 40 26.16 1.79 17.94
C GLY A 40 26.85 3.12 17.63
N GLU A 41 28.07 3.08 17.10
CA GLU A 41 28.80 4.29 16.67
C GLU A 41 28.12 4.95 15.45
N LEU A 42 27.79 4.15 14.44
CA LEU A 42 27.13 4.60 13.21
C LEU A 42 25.73 5.15 13.48
N ARG A 43 24.98 4.51 14.39
CA ARG A 43 23.68 5.00 14.86
C ARG A 43 23.79 6.40 15.46
N LYS A 44 24.80 6.65 16.31
CA LYS A 44 24.98 7.95 16.97
C LYS A 44 25.26 9.09 15.99
N ILE A 45 25.99 8.83 14.91
CA ILE A 45 26.27 9.82 13.87
C ILE A 45 25.18 9.90 12.79
N GLY A 46 24.18 9.01 12.83
CA GLY A 46 23.06 8.99 11.89
C GLY A 46 23.38 8.36 10.53
N ASP A 47 24.45 7.57 10.41
CA ASP A 47 24.71 6.78 9.19
C ASP A 47 23.88 5.49 9.21
N TRP A 48 22.60 5.63 8.88
CA TRP A 48 21.63 4.54 8.92
C TRP A 48 21.89 3.46 7.86
N LYS A 49 22.51 3.82 6.73
CA LYS A 49 22.86 2.86 5.67
C LYS A 49 23.97 1.92 6.14
N SER A 50 25.02 2.46 6.75
CA SER A 50 26.07 1.63 7.33
C SER A 50 25.58 0.88 8.57
N THR A 51 24.73 1.50 9.40
CA THR A 51 24.10 0.85 10.56
C THR A 51 23.33 -0.41 10.14
N LEU A 52 22.50 -0.30 9.09
CA LEU A 52 21.77 -1.42 8.51
C LEU A 52 22.72 -2.53 8.03
N ARG A 53 23.78 -2.17 7.31
CA ARG A 53 24.78 -3.13 6.80
C ARG A 53 25.50 -3.86 7.92
N GLU A 54 25.91 -3.17 8.98
CA GLU A 54 26.58 -3.80 10.13
C GLU A 54 25.61 -4.69 10.93
N ALA A 55 24.33 -4.29 11.05
CA ALA A 55 23.31 -5.14 11.67
C ALA A 55 23.07 -6.43 10.86
N ASP A 56 22.96 -6.34 9.53
CA ASP A 56 22.83 -7.51 8.66
C ASP A 56 24.08 -8.40 8.70
N ALA A 57 25.28 -7.81 8.78
CA ALA A 57 26.52 -8.56 8.95
C ALA A 57 26.59 -9.31 10.29
N ALA A 58 26.11 -8.70 11.37
CA ALA A 58 26.01 -9.36 12.68
C ALA A 58 25.04 -10.54 12.65
N ILE A 59 23.88 -10.37 11.99
CA ILE A 59 22.89 -11.45 11.79
C ILE A 59 23.51 -12.60 10.98
N ALA A 60 24.19 -12.29 9.86
CA ALA A 60 24.86 -13.28 9.02
C ALA A 60 26.00 -14.02 9.75
N ALA A 61 26.65 -13.36 10.72
CA ALA A 61 27.68 -13.97 11.58
C ALA A 61 27.11 -14.90 12.67
N GLY A 62 25.79 -15.08 12.75
CA GLY A 62 25.12 -16.03 13.66
C GLY A 62 24.35 -15.39 14.82
N ALA A 63 24.13 -14.07 14.81
CA ALA A 63 23.33 -13.35 15.81
C ALA A 63 21.85 -13.20 15.41
N ASP A 64 21.34 -14.10 14.58
CA ASP A 64 19.96 -14.14 14.07
C ASP A 64 18.87 -14.20 15.15
N SER A 65 19.23 -14.69 16.33
CA SER A 65 18.34 -14.82 17.49
C SER A 65 18.37 -13.60 18.42
N CYS A 66 19.12 -12.54 18.08
CA CYS A 66 19.22 -11.33 18.88
C CYS A 66 18.10 -10.33 18.50
N ALA A 67 17.07 -10.25 19.35
CA ALA A 67 15.95 -9.32 19.15
C ALA A 67 16.40 -7.86 18.98
N MET A 68 17.44 -7.43 19.72
CA MET A 68 17.93 -6.05 19.69
C MET A 68 18.58 -5.66 18.37
N LEU A 69 19.22 -6.61 17.68
CA LEU A 69 19.72 -6.39 16.32
C LEU A 69 18.59 -6.24 15.32
N VAL A 70 17.51 -7.03 15.45
CA VAL A 70 16.32 -6.89 14.60
C VAL A 70 15.63 -5.54 14.84
N VAL A 71 15.56 -5.09 16.10
CA VAL A 71 15.05 -3.75 16.44
C VAL A 71 15.94 -2.65 15.85
N SER A 72 17.27 -2.76 15.96
CA SER A 72 18.21 -1.80 15.37
C SER A 72 18.13 -1.74 13.85
N ARG A 73 17.96 -2.91 13.21
CA ARG A 73 17.68 -3.03 11.79
C ARG A 73 16.39 -2.30 11.40
N ALA A 74 15.31 -2.51 12.17
CA ALA A 74 14.04 -1.82 11.93
C ALA A 74 14.14 -0.29 12.09
N GLU A 75 14.90 0.19 13.08
CA GLU A 75 15.19 1.63 13.24
C GLU A 75 15.91 2.19 12.00
N ALA A 76 16.97 1.51 11.55
CA ALA A 76 17.72 1.93 10.37
C ALA A 76 16.84 1.95 9.11
N LEU A 77 16.03 0.91 8.88
CA LEU A 77 15.08 0.84 7.76
C LEU A 77 14.05 1.98 7.80
N LEU A 78 13.51 2.30 8.98
CA LEU A 78 12.60 3.43 9.17
C LEU A 78 13.28 4.75 8.77
N LYS A 79 14.52 4.98 9.22
CA LYS A 79 15.28 6.21 8.91
C LYS A 79 15.70 6.31 7.44
N LEU A 80 15.76 5.18 6.74
CA LEU A 80 15.96 5.10 5.29
C LEU A 80 14.65 5.16 4.49
N HIS A 81 13.51 5.39 5.15
CA HIS A 81 12.18 5.45 4.53
C HIS A 81 11.69 4.12 3.92
N LEU A 82 12.26 2.99 4.36
CA LEU A 82 11.86 1.63 3.99
C LEU A 82 10.86 1.09 5.01
N LEU A 83 9.70 1.74 5.09
CA LEU A 83 8.72 1.54 6.17
C LEU A 83 8.13 0.12 6.19
N ASP A 84 7.81 -0.44 5.03
CA ASP A 84 7.21 -1.77 4.94
C ASP A 84 8.21 -2.86 5.40
N GLU A 85 9.50 -2.68 5.11
CA GLU A 85 10.58 -3.55 5.59
C GLU A 85 10.80 -3.41 7.10
N ALA A 86 10.74 -2.18 7.63
CA ALA A 86 10.85 -1.92 9.08
C ALA A 86 9.72 -2.62 9.86
N GLU A 87 8.48 -2.51 9.38
CA GLU A 87 7.32 -3.17 9.99
C GLU A 87 7.42 -4.70 9.90
N SER A 88 7.88 -5.23 8.76
CA SER A 88 8.12 -6.66 8.58
C SER A 88 9.15 -7.19 9.58
N ALA A 89 10.25 -6.46 9.76
CA ALA A 89 11.28 -6.79 10.75
C ALA A 89 10.70 -6.85 12.18
N LEU A 90 9.94 -5.84 12.60
CA LEU A 90 9.31 -5.84 13.93
C LEU A 90 8.21 -6.91 14.08
N SER A 91 7.52 -7.26 13.01
CA SER A 91 6.50 -8.33 13.03
C SER A 91 7.13 -9.71 13.20
N SER A 92 8.36 -9.91 12.72
CA SER A 92 9.10 -11.16 12.91
C SER A 92 9.49 -11.43 14.36
N LEU A 93 9.58 -10.39 15.20
CA LEU A 93 9.94 -10.51 16.62
C LEU A 93 8.92 -11.30 17.44
N SER A 94 7.64 -11.35 17.05
CA SER A 94 6.65 -12.19 17.75
C SER A 94 6.94 -13.69 17.65
N LYS A 95 7.77 -14.10 16.67
CA LYS A 95 8.25 -15.48 16.49
C LYS A 95 9.55 -15.74 17.26
N ILE A 96 10.25 -14.67 17.66
CA ILE A 96 11.48 -14.70 18.44
C ILE A 96 11.06 -14.45 19.89
N GLU A 97 10.32 -15.39 20.49
CA GLU A 97 9.92 -15.27 21.89
C GLU A 97 11.16 -15.06 22.77
N CYS A 98 11.19 -13.92 23.48
CA CYS A 98 12.20 -13.62 24.48
C CYS A 98 11.61 -13.97 25.85
N SER A 99 11.80 -15.21 26.29
CA SER A 99 11.68 -15.58 27.70
C SER A 99 12.90 -15.02 28.45
N SER A 100 12.97 -13.70 28.61
CA SER A 100 13.90 -13.12 29.58
C SER A 100 13.28 -13.23 30.97
N PRO A 101 13.94 -13.89 31.94
CA PRO A 101 13.51 -13.86 33.32
C PRO A 101 13.51 -12.40 33.78
N SER A 102 12.40 -11.99 34.40
CA SER A 102 12.26 -10.71 35.08
C SER A 102 13.50 -10.43 35.95
N GLY A 103 14.34 -9.47 35.55
CA GLY A 103 15.38 -8.96 36.45
C GLY A 103 16.66 -8.38 35.81
N SER A 104 17.10 -8.81 34.62
CA SER A 104 18.31 -8.24 34.02
C SER A 104 17.99 -7.11 33.03
N GLN A 105 18.10 -5.86 33.48
CA GLN A 105 18.00 -4.68 32.61
C GLN A 105 19.27 -4.56 31.74
N SER A 106 19.38 -5.42 30.72
CA SER A 106 20.44 -5.28 29.72
C SER A 106 20.28 -3.94 29.01
N LYS A 107 21.41 -3.24 28.81
CA LYS A 107 21.41 -1.98 28.06
C LYS A 107 21.86 -2.24 26.63
N PHE A 108 21.17 -1.60 25.69
CA PHE A 108 21.50 -1.58 24.28
C PHE A 108 21.56 -0.13 23.82
N PHE A 109 22.70 0.28 23.24
CA PHE A 109 22.98 1.68 22.87
C PHE A 109 22.72 2.71 23.98
N GLY A 110 22.90 2.31 25.25
CA GLY A 110 22.72 3.18 26.42
C GLY A 110 21.30 3.22 26.98
N MET A 111 20.31 2.64 26.28
CA MET A 111 18.93 2.49 26.73
C MET A 111 18.68 1.10 27.31
N ILE A 112 17.69 0.95 28.18
CA ILE A 112 17.22 -0.40 28.56
C ILE A 112 16.64 -1.09 27.31
N SER A 113 17.05 -2.32 27.04
CA SER A 113 16.72 -3.06 25.81
C SER A 113 15.22 -3.06 25.50
N ASP A 114 14.38 -3.37 26.48
CA ASP A 114 12.92 -3.37 26.29
C ASP A 114 12.38 -1.97 25.96
N SER A 115 12.93 -0.92 26.59
CA SER A 115 12.54 0.47 26.31
C SER A 115 12.91 0.87 24.88
N TYR A 116 14.11 0.52 24.41
CA TYR A 116 14.53 0.76 23.03
C TYR A 116 13.62 0.08 22.01
N MET A 117 13.24 -1.18 22.25
CA MET A 117 12.28 -1.90 21.41
C MET A 117 10.94 -1.14 21.31
N TYR A 118 10.40 -0.70 22.44
CA TYR A 118 9.13 0.02 22.45
C TYR A 118 9.23 1.40 21.77
N ILE A 119 10.35 2.11 21.90
CA ILE A 119 10.59 3.38 21.18
C ILE A 119 10.61 3.17 19.67
N VAL A 120 11.36 2.19 19.18
CA VAL A 120 11.43 1.92 17.74
C VAL A 120 10.06 1.50 17.22
N ARG A 121 9.34 0.65 17.95
CA ARG A 121 7.95 0.30 17.62
C ARG A 121 7.03 1.51 17.59
N ALA A 122 7.14 2.42 18.56
CA ALA A 122 6.34 3.65 18.57
C ALA A 122 6.57 4.49 17.31
N GLN A 123 7.83 4.65 16.90
CA GLN A 123 8.18 5.42 15.70
C GLN A 123 7.69 4.76 14.40
N VAL A 124 7.81 3.42 14.28
CA VAL A 124 7.30 2.68 13.12
C VAL A 124 5.77 2.76 13.05
N GLU A 125 5.07 2.54 14.16
CA GLU A 125 3.60 2.63 14.21
C GLU A 125 3.12 4.06 13.87
N MET A 126 3.83 5.08 14.33
CA MET A 126 3.55 6.48 13.99
C MET A 126 3.72 6.76 12.49
N ALA A 127 4.79 6.25 11.87
CA ALA A 127 5.02 6.35 10.43
C ALA A 127 3.99 5.56 9.59
N MET A 128 3.49 4.44 10.13
CA MET A 128 2.38 3.67 9.55
C MET A 128 1.01 4.33 9.74
N GLY A 129 0.93 5.42 10.52
CA GLY A 129 -0.31 6.14 10.82
C GLY A 129 -1.18 5.48 11.89
N ARG A 130 -0.63 4.51 12.66
CA ARG A 130 -1.30 3.84 13.77
C ARG A 130 -0.99 4.56 15.08
N PHE A 131 -1.44 5.82 15.18
CA PHE A 131 -1.07 6.75 16.26
C PHE A 131 -1.41 6.24 17.66
N ASP A 132 -2.53 5.53 17.85
CA ASP A 132 -2.91 5.01 19.16
C ASP A 132 -1.92 3.94 19.65
N LYS A 133 -1.53 3.01 18.77
CA LYS A 133 -0.48 2.02 19.05
C LYS A 133 0.88 2.67 19.30
N ALA A 134 1.18 3.74 18.56
CA ALA A 134 2.43 4.48 18.76
C ALA A 134 2.51 5.11 20.15
N VAL A 135 1.42 5.73 20.61
CA VAL A 135 1.33 6.31 21.96
C VAL A 135 1.41 5.22 23.03
N GLU A 136 0.71 4.11 22.85
CA GLU A 136 0.77 2.97 23.79
C GLU A 136 2.20 2.43 23.94
N ALA A 137 2.91 2.22 22.82
CA ALA A 137 4.28 1.75 22.84
C ALA A 137 5.22 2.79 23.48
N ALA A 138 5.06 4.08 23.15
CA ALA A 138 5.83 5.16 23.75
C ALA A 138 5.67 5.22 25.27
N GLU A 139 4.45 5.03 25.78
CA GLU A 139 4.20 5.00 27.22
C GLU A 139 4.86 3.81 27.92
N LYS A 140 4.82 2.62 27.30
CA LYS A 140 5.53 1.44 27.82
C LYS A 140 7.04 1.70 27.90
N ALA A 141 7.62 2.31 26.87
CA ALA A 141 9.04 2.67 26.89
C ALA A 141 9.40 3.60 28.06
N ARG A 142 8.55 4.60 28.32
CA ARG A 142 8.73 5.57 29.41
C ARG A 142 8.65 4.95 30.80
N LEU A 143 7.78 3.97 30.99
CA LEU A 143 7.67 3.23 32.26
C LEU A 143 8.93 2.42 32.55
N ILE A 144 9.56 1.86 31.51
CA ILE A 144 10.76 1.04 31.64
C ILE A 144 12.01 1.90 31.88
N ASP A 145 12.20 2.96 31.09
CA ASP A 145 13.40 3.79 31.12
C ASP A 145 13.06 5.29 31.26
N SER A 146 12.52 5.64 32.43
CA SER A 146 12.07 7.01 32.75
C SER A 146 13.20 8.03 32.89
N ARG A 147 14.45 7.56 33.07
CA ARG A 147 15.64 8.41 33.24
C ARG A 147 16.36 8.71 31.94
N SER A 148 16.01 8.02 30.85
CA SER A 148 16.60 8.27 29.53
C SER A 148 16.01 9.55 28.90
N GLY A 149 16.89 10.51 28.63
CA GLY A 149 16.54 11.75 27.95
C GLY A 149 16.09 11.53 26.50
N GLU A 150 16.70 10.56 25.80
CA GLU A 150 16.32 10.17 24.44
C GLU A 150 14.91 9.58 24.40
N VAL A 151 14.60 8.65 25.31
CA VAL A 151 13.26 8.06 25.44
C VAL A 151 12.23 9.15 25.73
N THR A 152 12.51 10.03 26.69
CA THR A 152 11.60 11.14 27.05
C THR A 152 11.32 12.06 25.87
N SER A 153 12.36 12.42 25.10
CA SER A 153 12.22 13.27 23.91
C SER A 153 11.32 12.61 22.87
N ILE A 154 11.55 11.34 22.55
CA ILE A 154 10.76 10.63 21.54
C ILE A 154 9.31 10.45 21.98
N VAL A 155 9.06 10.12 23.25
CA VAL A 155 7.70 9.99 23.79
C VAL A 155 6.93 11.30 23.69
N ASN A 156 7.59 12.43 24.00
CA ASN A 156 6.98 13.75 23.86
C ASN A 156 6.65 14.06 22.39
N THR A 157 7.56 13.75 21.46
CA THR A 157 7.31 13.91 20.01
C THR A 157 6.11 13.08 19.57
N VAL A 158 6.08 11.77 19.89
CA VAL A 158 4.98 10.87 19.51
C VAL A 158 3.64 11.38 20.04
N LYS A 159 3.60 11.82 21.30
CA LYS A 159 2.38 12.40 21.90
C LYS A 159 1.93 13.69 21.23
N SER A 160 2.86 14.61 20.96
CA SER A 160 2.54 15.88 20.30
C SER A 160 2.01 15.66 18.88
N VAL A 161 2.63 14.76 18.12
CA VAL A 161 2.19 14.36 16.78
C VAL A 161 0.80 13.71 16.84
N ALA A 162 0.58 12.74 17.74
CA ALA A 162 -0.70 12.06 17.88
C ALA A 162 -1.83 13.02 18.31
N ARG A 163 -1.54 13.94 19.25
CA ARG A 163 -2.49 14.98 19.67
C ARG A 163 -2.86 15.89 18.51
N ALA A 164 -1.87 16.40 17.77
CA ALA A 164 -2.09 17.24 16.60
C ALA A 164 -2.90 16.52 15.52
N ARG A 165 -2.62 15.23 15.28
CA ARG A 165 -3.42 14.39 14.38
C ARG A 165 -4.86 14.26 14.83
N ASN A 166 -5.10 13.97 16.10
CA ASN A 166 -6.45 13.77 16.62
C ASN A 166 -7.24 15.08 16.58
N GLN A 167 -6.63 16.20 16.96
CA GLN A 167 -7.26 17.51 16.85
C GLN A 167 -7.58 17.87 15.39
N GLY A 168 -6.67 17.61 14.46
CA GLY A 168 -6.94 17.80 13.04
C GLY A 168 -8.06 16.92 12.51
N TYR A 169 -8.19 15.70 13.02
CA TYR A 169 -9.28 14.78 12.68
C TYR A 169 -10.64 15.27 13.20
N GLU A 170 -10.72 15.73 14.46
CA GLU A 170 -11.94 16.30 15.04
C GLU A 170 -12.43 17.53 14.27
N PHE A 171 -11.51 18.46 13.95
CA PHE A 171 -11.85 19.62 13.13
C PHE A 171 -12.30 19.23 11.72
N PHE A 172 -11.65 18.24 11.11
CA PHE A 172 -12.05 17.74 9.79
C PHE A 172 -13.47 17.19 9.79
N ASN A 173 -13.83 16.40 10.81
CA ASN A 173 -15.18 15.84 10.94
C ASN A 173 -16.24 16.91 11.22
N SER A 174 -15.85 18.00 11.87
CA SER A 174 -16.70 19.17 12.09
C SER A 174 -16.80 20.10 10.87
N GLY A 175 -16.12 19.79 9.76
CA GLY A 175 -16.08 20.62 8.55
C GLY A 175 -15.16 21.85 8.65
N ASN A 176 -14.44 22.01 9.76
CA ASN A 176 -13.50 23.10 10.02
C ASN A 176 -12.14 22.81 9.37
N PHE A 177 -12.11 22.85 8.03
CA PHE A 177 -10.94 22.40 7.27
C PHE A 177 -9.69 23.29 7.45
N ALA A 178 -9.84 24.58 7.74
CA ALA A 178 -8.72 25.49 7.95
C ALA A 178 -8.00 25.20 9.28
N GLU A 179 -8.77 24.98 10.34
CA GLU A 179 -8.31 24.58 11.67
C GLU A 179 -7.69 23.17 11.61
N ALA A 180 -8.31 22.24 10.88
CA ALA A 180 -7.75 20.91 10.64
C ALA A 180 -6.38 20.99 9.95
N SER A 181 -6.26 21.79 8.89
CA SER A 181 -5.00 22.02 8.18
C SER A 181 -3.92 22.59 9.10
N THR A 182 -4.30 23.54 9.97
CA THR A 182 -3.41 24.14 10.96
C THR A 182 -2.94 23.11 11.98
N ALA A 183 -3.85 22.31 12.54
CA ALA A 183 -3.52 21.26 13.51
C ALA A 183 -2.56 20.21 12.92
N TYR A 184 -2.79 19.74 11.70
CA TYR A 184 -1.83 18.86 11.01
C TYR A 184 -0.48 19.55 10.76
N GLY A 185 -0.49 20.85 10.45
CA GLY A 185 0.71 21.67 10.35
C GLY A 185 1.50 21.76 11.66
N GLU A 186 0.85 21.87 12.81
CA GLU A 186 1.51 21.82 14.11
C GLU A 186 2.16 20.45 14.37
N GLY A 187 1.48 19.36 14.01
CA GLY A 187 2.07 18.02 14.11
C GLY A 187 3.35 17.86 13.28
N LEU A 188 3.38 18.46 12.08
CA LEU A 188 4.55 18.45 11.20
C LEU A 188 5.73 19.27 11.74
N LYS A 189 5.53 20.18 12.70
CA LYS A 189 6.65 20.84 13.40
C LYS A 189 7.40 19.87 14.31
N TYR A 190 6.72 18.85 14.84
CA TYR A 190 7.31 17.82 15.69
C TYR A 190 7.86 16.65 14.89
N ASP A 191 7.21 16.29 13.77
CA ASP A 191 7.67 15.26 12.84
C ASP A 191 7.56 15.74 11.37
N PRO A 192 8.59 16.44 10.87
CA PRO A 192 8.60 16.99 9.50
C PRO A 192 8.63 15.93 8.40
N LEU A 193 8.84 14.65 8.75
CA LEU A 193 8.92 13.55 7.79
C LEU A 193 7.72 12.61 7.95
N ASN A 194 6.57 13.11 8.42
CA ASN A 194 5.36 12.31 8.58
C ASN A 194 4.48 12.33 7.32
N PRO A 195 4.47 11.27 6.49
CA PRO A 195 3.69 11.27 5.25
C PRO A 195 2.17 11.27 5.51
N VAL A 196 1.74 10.76 6.68
CA VAL A 196 0.33 10.69 7.05
C VAL A 196 -0.22 12.08 7.36
N LEU A 197 0.52 12.90 8.11
CA LEU A 197 0.11 14.28 8.39
C LEU A 197 0.07 15.14 7.13
N TYR A 198 1.07 15.03 6.24
CA TYR A 198 1.04 15.68 4.94
C TYR A 198 -0.20 15.27 4.14
N CYS A 199 -0.49 13.97 4.04
CA CYS A 199 -1.66 13.49 3.31
C CYS A 199 -2.99 13.95 3.92
N ASN A 200 -3.08 14.06 5.24
CA ASN A 200 -4.26 14.59 5.92
C ASN A 200 -4.41 16.11 5.73
N ARG A 201 -3.31 16.86 5.77
CA ARG A 201 -3.33 18.30 5.48
C ARG A 201 -3.67 18.57 4.01
N ALA A 202 -3.21 17.74 3.09
CA ALA A 202 -3.56 17.80 1.68
C ALA A 202 -5.08 17.69 1.46
N VAL A 203 -5.78 16.77 2.15
CA VAL A 203 -7.24 16.67 2.00
C VAL A 203 -7.96 17.91 2.52
N CYS A 204 -7.50 18.50 3.63
CA CYS A 204 -8.04 19.78 4.12
C CYS A 204 -7.87 20.89 3.08
N ARG A 205 -6.67 21.02 2.51
CA ARG A 205 -6.36 22.01 1.46
C ARG A 205 -7.22 21.79 0.22
N SER A 206 -7.41 20.56 -0.23
CA SER A 206 -8.34 20.22 -1.31
C SER A 206 -9.78 20.63 -0.98
N LYS A 207 -10.27 20.38 0.24
CA LYS A 207 -11.62 20.81 0.66
C LYS A 207 -11.78 22.33 0.71
N LEU A 208 -10.69 23.07 0.92
CA LEU A 208 -10.64 24.53 0.86
C LEU A 208 -10.43 25.07 -0.58
N GLY A 209 -10.39 24.22 -1.60
CA GLY A 209 -10.11 24.62 -2.98
C GLY A 209 -8.65 25.01 -3.26
N GLN A 210 -7.74 24.77 -2.31
CA GLN A 210 -6.32 25.08 -2.41
C GLN A 210 -5.56 23.93 -3.09
N TRP A 211 -5.88 23.66 -4.36
CA TRP A 211 -5.42 22.48 -5.09
C TRP A 211 -3.89 22.40 -5.23
N GLU A 212 -3.21 23.51 -5.55
CA GLU A 212 -1.74 23.53 -5.66
C GLU A 212 -1.06 23.23 -4.32
N ARG A 213 -1.56 23.81 -3.22
CA ARG A 213 -1.03 23.51 -1.87
C ARG A 213 -1.31 22.07 -1.44
N SER A 214 -2.40 21.47 -1.94
CA SER A 214 -2.67 20.05 -1.73
C SER A 214 -1.67 19.17 -2.48
N ILE A 215 -1.32 19.55 -3.72
CA ILE A 215 -0.30 18.88 -4.52
C ILE A 215 1.07 18.96 -3.83
N GLU A 216 1.46 20.12 -3.30
CA GLU A 216 2.70 20.30 -2.52
C GLU A 216 2.78 19.32 -1.35
N ASP A 217 1.72 19.22 -0.54
CA ASP A 217 1.68 18.29 0.58
C ASP A 217 1.72 16.83 0.12
N CYS A 218 1.02 16.48 -0.96
CA CYS A 218 1.09 15.14 -1.52
C CYS A 218 2.48 14.81 -2.06
N ASN A 219 3.19 15.78 -2.65
CA ASN A 219 4.56 15.61 -3.12
C ASN A 219 5.50 15.29 -1.96
N GLU A 220 5.40 15.99 -0.83
CA GLU A 220 6.19 15.65 0.36
C GLU A 220 5.85 14.26 0.90
N ALA A 221 4.55 13.93 0.99
CA ALA A 221 4.13 12.59 1.42
C ALA A 221 4.70 11.49 0.51
N LEU A 222 4.74 11.71 -0.81
CA LEU A 222 5.25 10.76 -1.81
C LEU A 222 6.78 10.75 -1.90
N ARG A 223 7.47 11.86 -1.58
CA ARG A 223 8.93 11.86 -1.41
C ARG A 223 9.35 10.94 -0.28
N ILE A 224 8.58 10.93 0.81
CA ILE A 224 8.84 10.10 1.99
C ILE A 224 8.34 8.66 1.77
N ARG A 225 7.14 8.49 1.19
CA ARG A 225 6.54 7.18 0.90
C ARG A 225 6.06 7.13 -0.56
N PRO A 226 6.91 6.73 -1.52
CA PRO A 226 6.62 6.81 -2.96
C PRO A 226 5.37 6.07 -3.43
N ARG A 227 4.98 4.99 -2.73
CA ARG A 227 3.80 4.18 -3.05
C ARG A 227 2.62 4.44 -2.13
N TYR A 228 2.53 5.64 -1.53
CA TYR A 228 1.44 5.93 -0.62
C TYR A 228 0.13 6.19 -1.37
N SER A 229 -0.72 5.17 -1.49
CA SER A 229 -1.94 5.22 -2.32
C SER A 229 -2.86 6.40 -1.98
N LYS A 230 -3.01 6.75 -0.69
CA LYS A 230 -3.82 7.91 -0.29
C LYS A 230 -3.26 9.23 -0.81
N ALA A 231 -1.94 9.40 -0.84
CA ALA A 231 -1.32 10.63 -1.36
C ALA A 231 -1.39 10.68 -2.90
N LEU A 232 -1.17 9.55 -3.59
CA LEU A 232 -1.34 9.46 -5.05
C LEU A 232 -2.78 9.83 -5.46
N SER A 233 -3.78 9.26 -4.78
CA SER A 233 -5.20 9.49 -5.12
C SER A 233 -5.57 10.95 -4.91
N ARG A 234 -5.13 11.56 -3.81
CA ARG A 234 -5.37 12.98 -3.52
C ARG A 234 -4.66 13.91 -4.50
N ARG A 235 -3.42 13.59 -4.89
CA ARG A 235 -2.66 14.38 -5.86
C ARG A 235 -3.31 14.31 -7.24
N ALA A 236 -3.70 13.11 -7.68
CA ALA A 236 -4.43 12.90 -8.92
C ALA A 236 -5.76 13.69 -8.96
N ALA A 237 -6.54 13.65 -7.87
CA ALA A 237 -7.77 14.41 -7.75
C ALA A 237 -7.52 15.93 -7.79
N SER A 238 -6.47 16.43 -7.14
CA SER A 238 -6.09 17.85 -7.20
C SER A 238 -5.60 18.27 -8.59
N TYR A 239 -4.84 17.42 -9.29
CA TYR A 239 -4.48 17.65 -10.70
C TYR A 239 -5.70 17.71 -11.60
N ALA A 240 -6.65 16.79 -11.44
CA ALA A 240 -7.91 16.79 -12.18
C ALA A 240 -8.71 18.09 -11.96
N LYS A 241 -8.74 18.61 -10.73
CA LYS A 241 -9.40 19.90 -10.42
C LYS A 241 -8.71 21.11 -11.04
N LEU A 242 -7.43 20.99 -11.38
CA LEU A 242 -6.66 22.01 -12.10
C LEU A 242 -6.58 21.73 -13.61
N GLU A 243 -7.34 20.75 -14.11
CA GLU A 243 -7.33 20.31 -15.52
C GLU A 243 -5.94 19.84 -16.01
N ARG A 244 -5.07 19.45 -15.07
CA ARG A 244 -3.75 18.88 -15.32
C ARG A 244 -3.89 17.37 -15.55
N TRP A 245 -4.65 17.02 -16.59
CA TRP A 245 -5.13 15.67 -16.84
C TRP A 245 -4.01 14.66 -17.08
N ALA A 246 -2.91 15.08 -17.72
CA ALA A 246 -1.77 14.21 -17.97
C ALA A 246 -1.09 13.75 -16.67
N GLU A 247 -0.94 14.66 -15.69
CA GLU A 247 -0.42 14.31 -14.38
C GLU A 247 -1.40 13.46 -13.56
N ALA A 248 -2.69 13.76 -13.62
CA ALA A 248 -3.73 12.95 -12.98
C ALA A 248 -3.74 11.50 -13.48
N VAL A 249 -3.69 11.30 -14.80
CA VAL A 249 -3.63 9.97 -15.42
C VAL A 249 -2.41 9.19 -14.94
N ARG A 250 -1.23 9.81 -14.90
CA ARG A 250 0.00 9.14 -14.42
C ARG A 250 -0.15 8.60 -12.99
N ASP A 251 -0.71 9.39 -12.07
CA ASP A 251 -0.92 8.95 -10.69
C ASP A 251 -1.99 7.87 -10.58
N TYR A 252 -3.09 7.99 -11.32
CA TYR A 252 -4.13 6.96 -11.36
C TYR A 252 -3.65 5.64 -12.00
N GLU A 253 -2.74 5.67 -12.97
CA GLU A 253 -2.13 4.47 -13.54
C GLU A 253 -1.23 3.74 -12.52
N VAL A 254 -0.47 4.48 -11.70
CA VAL A 254 0.29 3.89 -10.59
C VAL A 254 -0.66 3.23 -9.60
N LEU A 255 -1.72 3.93 -9.20
CA LEU A 255 -2.75 3.38 -8.31
C LEU A 255 -3.42 2.13 -8.89
N ARG A 256 -3.73 2.12 -10.18
CA ARG A 256 -4.33 0.96 -10.84
C ARG A 256 -3.42 -0.27 -10.79
N LYS A 257 -2.10 -0.09 -10.86
CA LYS A 257 -1.15 -1.21 -10.73
C LYS A 257 -1.10 -1.76 -9.32
N GLU A 258 -1.15 -0.89 -8.31
CA GLU A 258 -1.12 -1.28 -6.89
C GLU A 258 -2.48 -1.83 -6.41
N LEU A 259 -3.58 -1.34 -6.97
CA LEU A 259 -4.97 -1.68 -6.62
C LEU A 259 -5.77 -2.08 -7.87
N PRO A 260 -5.48 -3.24 -8.49
CA PRO A 260 -6.05 -3.62 -9.79
C PRO A 260 -7.57 -3.79 -9.77
N ASN A 261 -8.14 -4.15 -8.60
CA ASN A 261 -9.56 -4.45 -8.43
C ASN A 261 -10.36 -3.27 -7.81
N ASP A 262 -9.74 -2.11 -7.64
CA ASP A 262 -10.41 -0.93 -7.06
C ASP A 262 -11.23 -0.20 -8.14
N LYS A 263 -12.56 -0.22 -7.99
CA LYS A 263 -13.51 0.39 -8.94
C LYS A 263 -13.45 1.93 -8.92
N GLU A 264 -13.14 2.54 -7.79
CA GLU A 264 -13.07 4.02 -7.69
C GLU A 264 -11.82 4.54 -8.41
N VAL A 265 -10.68 3.87 -8.22
CA VAL A 265 -9.45 4.16 -8.98
C VAL A 265 -9.66 3.96 -10.47
N ALA A 266 -10.39 2.90 -10.82
CA ALA A 266 -10.74 2.60 -12.19
C ALA A 266 -11.53 3.70 -12.88
N GLU A 267 -12.58 4.16 -12.21
CA GLU A 267 -13.49 5.21 -12.65
C GLU A 267 -12.77 6.54 -12.78
N SER A 268 -11.99 6.88 -11.77
CA SER A 268 -11.21 8.12 -11.76
C SER A 268 -10.16 8.15 -12.88
N LEU A 269 -9.49 7.01 -13.15
CA LEU A 269 -8.56 6.88 -14.27
C LEU A 269 -9.27 7.08 -15.62
N PHE A 270 -10.42 6.42 -15.81
CA PHE A 270 -11.19 6.53 -17.03
C PHE A 270 -11.63 7.98 -17.30
N HIS A 271 -12.20 8.65 -16.29
CA HIS A 271 -12.59 10.05 -16.41
C HIS A 271 -11.41 10.97 -16.71
N ALA A 272 -10.26 10.76 -16.05
CA ALA A 272 -9.06 11.54 -16.32
C ALA A 272 -8.52 11.32 -17.75
N GLN A 273 -8.59 10.09 -18.27
CA GLN A 273 -8.18 9.78 -19.64
C GLN A 273 -9.13 10.39 -20.67
N VAL A 274 -10.44 10.30 -20.45
CA VAL A 274 -11.45 10.96 -21.28
C VAL A 274 -11.20 12.46 -21.32
N ALA A 275 -11.04 13.10 -20.16
CA ALA A 275 -10.81 14.54 -20.08
C ALA A 275 -9.48 14.97 -20.73
N LEU A 276 -8.44 14.12 -20.65
CA LEU A 276 -7.17 14.35 -21.35
C LEU A 276 -7.33 14.30 -22.89
N LYS A 277 -8.15 13.38 -23.41
CA LYS A 277 -8.45 13.32 -24.85
C LYS A 277 -9.24 14.54 -25.30
N THR A 278 -10.27 14.90 -24.53
CA THR A 278 -11.07 16.10 -24.79
C THR A 278 -10.21 17.36 -24.79
N SER A 279 -9.27 17.51 -23.83
CA SER A 279 -8.39 18.68 -23.78
C SER A 279 -7.39 18.77 -24.93
N ARG A 280 -7.15 17.65 -25.64
CA ARG A 280 -6.33 17.58 -26.86
C ARG A 280 -7.14 17.82 -28.14
N GLY A 281 -8.46 18.04 -28.03
CA GLY A 281 -9.35 18.18 -29.19
C GLY A 281 -9.64 16.87 -29.91
N GLU A 282 -9.38 15.73 -29.27
CA GLU A 282 -9.76 14.42 -29.80
C GLU A 282 -11.28 14.22 -29.62
N GLU A 283 -11.96 13.60 -30.60
CA GLU A 283 -13.38 13.28 -30.48
C GLU A 283 -13.61 12.25 -29.36
N VAL A 284 -14.34 12.66 -28.33
CA VAL A 284 -14.79 11.79 -27.24
C VAL A 284 -16.30 11.59 -27.33
N SER A 285 -16.77 10.95 -28.39
CA SER A 285 -18.14 10.46 -28.45
C SER A 285 -18.25 9.12 -27.71
N ASN A 286 -19.33 8.95 -26.93
CA ASN A 286 -19.83 7.69 -26.36
C ASN A 286 -18.90 6.87 -25.43
N MET A 287 -17.89 7.47 -24.81
CA MET A 287 -17.09 6.80 -23.76
C MET A 287 -17.88 6.73 -22.44
N LYS A 288 -18.63 5.65 -22.21
CA LYS A 288 -19.21 5.33 -20.89
C LYS A 288 -18.22 4.54 -20.04
N PHE A 289 -18.21 4.82 -18.74
CA PHE A 289 -17.55 3.94 -17.76
C PHE A 289 -18.42 2.69 -17.60
N GLY A 290 -17.95 1.56 -18.14
CA GLY A 290 -18.51 0.24 -17.88
C GLY A 290 -18.17 -0.23 -16.47
N GLY A 291 -18.91 -1.20 -15.94
CA GLY A 291 -18.72 -1.65 -14.56
C GLY A 291 -19.89 -2.44 -14.00
N GLU A 292 -20.97 -2.51 -14.76
CA GLU A 292 -22.05 -3.48 -14.64
C GLU A 292 -22.29 -4.09 -16.02
N VAL A 293 -22.69 -5.36 -16.03
CA VAL A 293 -23.05 -6.04 -17.26
C VAL A 293 -24.46 -5.59 -17.65
N GLU A 294 -24.59 -4.87 -18.76
CA GLU A 294 -25.88 -4.35 -19.22
C GLU A 294 -26.70 -5.47 -19.86
N GLU A 295 -27.93 -5.66 -19.38
CA GLU A 295 -28.86 -6.64 -19.94
C GLU A 295 -29.61 -6.06 -21.15
N ILE A 296 -29.52 -6.75 -22.28
CA ILE A 296 -30.09 -6.31 -23.55
C ILE A 296 -31.29 -7.19 -23.89
N THR A 297 -32.46 -6.54 -24.00
CA THR A 297 -33.73 -7.24 -24.24
C THR A 297 -34.25 -7.05 -25.68
N GLY A 298 -33.77 -6.04 -26.41
CA GLY A 298 -34.26 -5.67 -27.75
C GLY A 298 -33.17 -5.46 -28.80
N VAL A 299 -33.54 -5.58 -30.08
CA VAL A 299 -32.62 -5.44 -31.24
C VAL A 299 -32.11 -4.01 -31.39
N GLU A 300 -32.97 -3.00 -31.19
CA GLU A 300 -32.57 -1.59 -31.27
C GLU A 300 -31.59 -1.23 -30.16
N GLN A 301 -31.84 -1.69 -28.93
CA GLN A 301 -30.94 -1.53 -27.79
C GLN A 301 -29.59 -2.22 -28.07
N PHE A 302 -29.62 -3.44 -28.60
CA PHE A 302 -28.41 -4.16 -29.01
C PHE A 302 -27.60 -3.39 -30.04
N GLN A 303 -28.24 -2.96 -31.14
CA GLN A 303 -27.57 -2.22 -32.21
C GLN A 303 -27.00 -0.90 -31.71
N ALA A 304 -27.74 -0.16 -30.89
CA ALA A 304 -27.24 1.06 -30.26
C ALA A 304 -26.00 0.79 -29.40
N ALA A 305 -26.03 -0.26 -28.56
CA ALA A 305 -24.96 -0.59 -27.63
C ALA A 305 -23.67 -1.11 -28.30
N VAL A 306 -23.77 -1.89 -29.38
CA VAL A 306 -22.59 -2.35 -30.14
C VAL A 306 -22.05 -1.30 -31.11
N SER A 307 -22.88 -0.33 -31.52
CA SER A 307 -22.48 0.80 -32.37
C SER A 307 -21.77 1.92 -31.59
N LEU A 308 -21.71 1.83 -30.26
CA LEU A 308 -20.93 2.75 -29.45
C LEU A 308 -19.44 2.66 -29.84
N THR A 309 -18.78 3.81 -29.87
CA THR A 309 -17.34 3.92 -30.03
C THR A 309 -16.64 3.29 -28.83
N GLY A 310 -15.65 2.43 -29.10
CA GLY A 310 -15.02 1.59 -28.09
C GLY A 310 -15.23 0.11 -28.37
N VAL A 311 -15.13 -0.70 -27.30
CA VAL A 311 -15.17 -2.16 -27.40
C VAL A 311 -16.31 -2.69 -26.54
N SER A 312 -17.20 -3.45 -27.18
CA SER A 312 -18.34 -4.10 -26.53
C SER A 312 -18.14 -5.61 -26.53
N VAL A 313 -18.14 -6.22 -25.34
CA VAL A 313 -18.06 -7.67 -25.14
C VAL A 313 -19.48 -8.16 -24.85
N VAL A 314 -20.06 -8.87 -25.81
CA VAL A 314 -21.42 -9.41 -25.71
C VAL A 314 -21.36 -10.87 -25.27
N PHE A 315 -22.00 -11.16 -24.15
CA PHE A 315 -22.21 -12.50 -23.60
C PHE A 315 -23.61 -13.00 -23.93
N PHE A 316 -23.70 -13.93 -24.87
CA PHE A 316 -24.94 -14.65 -25.17
C PHE A 316 -25.07 -15.87 -24.27
N MET A 317 -26.15 -15.90 -23.50
CA MET A 317 -26.39 -16.96 -22.52
C MET A 317 -27.81 -17.50 -22.61
N ALA A 318 -28.03 -18.63 -21.95
CA ALA A 318 -29.35 -19.18 -21.68
C ALA A 318 -29.40 -19.52 -20.19
N SER A 319 -30.42 -19.03 -19.49
CA SER A 319 -30.62 -19.31 -18.05
C SER A 319 -30.71 -20.80 -17.71
N SER A 320 -31.11 -21.64 -18.68
CA SER A 320 -31.16 -23.11 -18.54
C SER A 320 -29.80 -23.82 -18.68
N SER A 321 -28.73 -23.12 -19.08
CA SER A 321 -27.41 -23.72 -19.32
C SER A 321 -26.51 -23.68 -18.08
N GLN A 322 -26.09 -24.85 -17.61
CA GLN A 322 -25.14 -24.99 -16.51
C GLN A 322 -23.76 -24.38 -16.82
N HIS A 323 -23.36 -24.35 -18.08
CA HIS A 323 -22.09 -23.74 -18.50
C HIS A 323 -22.15 -22.20 -18.39
N CYS A 324 -23.29 -21.60 -18.72
CA CYS A 324 -23.52 -20.16 -18.58
C CYS A 324 -23.51 -19.73 -17.11
N SER A 325 -24.13 -20.52 -16.22
CA SER A 325 -24.12 -20.28 -14.77
C SER A 325 -22.69 -20.28 -14.20
N LYS A 326 -21.81 -21.16 -14.66
CA LYS A 326 -20.40 -21.22 -14.21
C LYS A 326 -19.55 -20.04 -14.70
N ILE A 327 -19.80 -19.54 -15.92
CA ILE A 327 -18.99 -18.47 -16.51
C ILE A 327 -19.49 -17.07 -16.17
N SER A 328 -20.77 -16.89 -15.83
CA SER A 328 -21.35 -15.57 -15.53
C SER A 328 -20.59 -14.80 -14.43
N PRO A 329 -20.24 -15.39 -13.27
CA PRO A 329 -19.48 -14.67 -12.24
C PRO A 329 -18.09 -14.21 -12.71
N PHE A 330 -17.50 -14.96 -13.65
CA PHE A 330 -16.24 -14.60 -14.27
C PHE A 330 -16.40 -13.42 -15.24
N VAL A 331 -17.52 -13.33 -15.97
CA VAL A 331 -17.86 -12.17 -16.79
C VAL A 331 -18.02 -10.92 -15.92
N ASP A 332 -18.68 -11.03 -14.78
CA ASP A 332 -18.82 -9.92 -13.82
C ASP A 332 -17.45 -9.47 -13.29
N THR A 333 -16.57 -10.45 -13.01
CA THR A 333 -15.17 -10.18 -12.60
C THR A 333 -14.39 -9.46 -13.70
N LEU A 334 -14.57 -9.85 -14.96
CA LEU A 334 -13.94 -9.17 -16.10
C LEU A 334 -14.50 -7.77 -16.30
N CYS A 335 -15.80 -7.56 -16.11
CA CYS A 335 -16.44 -6.25 -16.17
C CYS A 335 -15.85 -5.30 -15.12
N ALA A 336 -15.71 -5.77 -13.88
CA ALA A 336 -15.07 -4.99 -12.81
C ALA A 336 -13.59 -4.69 -13.08
N ARG A 337 -12.87 -5.64 -13.72
CA ARG A 337 -11.44 -5.50 -14.05
C ARG A 337 -11.20 -4.58 -15.24
N TYR A 338 -12.07 -4.61 -16.25
CA TYR A 338 -11.95 -3.83 -17.49
C TYR A 338 -13.15 -2.89 -17.71
N PRO A 339 -13.32 -1.88 -16.85
CA PRO A 339 -14.47 -0.99 -16.91
C PRO A 339 -14.42 0.01 -18.08
N SER A 340 -13.33 0.06 -18.84
CA SER A 340 -13.29 0.78 -20.11
C SER A 340 -14.02 0.05 -21.25
N LEU A 341 -14.47 -1.19 -21.03
CA LEU A 341 -15.17 -2.03 -22.00
C LEU A 341 -16.65 -2.12 -21.62
N ASN A 342 -17.52 -2.14 -22.63
CA ASN A 342 -18.95 -2.33 -22.44
C ASN A 342 -19.25 -3.83 -22.40
N PHE A 343 -19.60 -4.37 -21.23
CA PHE A 343 -20.05 -5.75 -21.12
C PHE A 343 -21.56 -5.80 -21.26
N LEU A 344 -22.03 -6.55 -22.25
CA LEU A 344 -23.45 -6.71 -22.57
C LEU A 344 -23.83 -8.17 -22.34
N LYS A 345 -25.01 -8.42 -21.79
CA LYS A 345 -25.58 -9.76 -21.61
C LYS A 345 -26.89 -9.87 -22.37
N VAL A 346 -27.04 -10.96 -23.13
CA VAL A 346 -28.25 -11.27 -23.91
C VAL A 346 -28.69 -12.68 -23.54
N ASP A 347 -29.88 -12.84 -22.94
CA ASP A 347 -30.50 -14.16 -22.81
C ASP A 347 -31.18 -14.54 -24.12
N ILE A 348 -30.73 -15.63 -24.75
CA ILE A 348 -31.25 -16.09 -26.04
C ILE A 348 -32.71 -16.56 -25.97
N ASN A 349 -33.21 -16.93 -24.79
CA ASN A 349 -34.60 -17.34 -24.60
C ASN A 349 -35.54 -16.14 -24.53
N GLU A 350 -35.09 -15.05 -23.92
CA GLU A 350 -35.86 -13.81 -23.79
C GLU A 350 -35.79 -12.97 -25.07
N SER A 351 -34.60 -12.91 -25.70
CA SER A 351 -34.33 -12.07 -26.88
C SER A 351 -33.96 -12.90 -28.11
N GLN A 352 -34.88 -13.78 -28.54
CA GLN A 352 -34.67 -14.65 -29.71
C GLN A 352 -34.39 -13.88 -31.01
N THR A 353 -34.92 -12.66 -31.15
CA THR A 353 -34.70 -11.81 -32.33
C THR A 353 -33.23 -11.41 -32.48
N VAL A 354 -32.59 -11.00 -31.37
CA VAL A 354 -31.17 -10.66 -31.32
C VAL A 354 -30.32 -11.92 -31.60
N ALA A 355 -30.65 -13.04 -30.97
CA ALA A 355 -29.94 -14.31 -31.16
C ALA A 355 -29.98 -14.79 -32.62
N ARG A 356 -31.13 -14.63 -33.30
CA ARG A 356 -31.29 -14.96 -34.73
C ARG A 356 -30.52 -14.01 -35.63
N ALA A 357 -30.62 -12.70 -35.40
CA ALA A 357 -29.88 -11.70 -36.17
C ALA A 357 -28.36 -11.94 -36.08
N GLU A 358 -27.90 -12.37 -34.91
CA GLU A 358 -26.51 -12.69 -34.65
C GLU A 358 -26.14 -14.15 -34.95
N ASN A 359 -27.03 -15.00 -35.45
CA ASN A 359 -26.75 -16.41 -35.75
C ASN A 359 -26.19 -17.22 -34.56
N VAL A 360 -26.59 -16.91 -33.33
CA VAL A 360 -26.13 -17.64 -32.13
C VAL A 360 -26.99 -18.89 -31.91
N ARG A 361 -26.37 -20.07 -32.05
CA ARG A 361 -27.03 -21.38 -31.86
C ARG A 361 -26.55 -22.15 -30.63
N THR A 362 -25.37 -21.82 -30.13
CA THR A 362 -24.71 -22.50 -29.02
C THR A 362 -24.38 -21.47 -27.95
N VAL A 363 -24.50 -21.83 -26.68
CA VAL A 363 -24.19 -20.97 -25.54
C VAL A 363 -23.32 -21.72 -24.52
N PRO A 364 -22.40 -21.06 -23.81
CA PRO A 364 -22.12 -19.61 -23.83
C PRO A 364 -21.36 -19.19 -25.09
N THR A 365 -21.80 -18.12 -25.76
CA THR A 365 -21.10 -17.53 -26.91
C THR A 365 -20.75 -16.09 -26.59
N PHE A 366 -19.51 -15.70 -26.89
CA PHE A 366 -19.01 -14.35 -26.70
C PHE A 366 -18.67 -13.73 -28.04
N LYS A 367 -19.07 -12.47 -28.22
CA LYS A 367 -18.71 -11.69 -29.40
C LYS A 367 -18.14 -10.34 -28.97
N ILE A 368 -17.06 -9.94 -29.62
CA ILE A 368 -16.42 -8.65 -29.37
C ILE A 368 -16.67 -7.76 -30.59
N TYR A 369 -17.19 -6.57 -30.31
CA TYR A 369 -17.42 -5.52 -31.30
C TYR A 369 -16.47 -4.37 -31.00
N LYS A 370 -15.93 -3.75 -32.04
CA LYS A 370 -15.10 -2.54 -31.96
C LYS A 370 -15.65 -1.53 -32.95
N ASN A 371 -16.13 -0.39 -32.44
CA ASN A 371 -16.74 0.69 -33.25
C ASN A 371 -17.83 0.17 -34.22
N GLY A 372 -18.77 -0.64 -33.72
CA GLY A 372 -19.85 -1.22 -34.53
C GLY A 372 -19.48 -2.47 -35.35
N ALA A 373 -18.19 -2.76 -35.56
CA ALA A 373 -17.75 -3.93 -36.32
C ALA A 373 -17.45 -5.12 -35.42
N ARG A 374 -17.94 -6.32 -35.76
CA ARG A 374 -17.59 -7.55 -35.05
C ARG A 374 -16.16 -7.95 -35.37
N VAL A 375 -15.30 -8.01 -34.34
CA VAL A 375 -13.87 -8.34 -34.48
C VAL A 375 -13.52 -9.74 -34.00
N LYS A 376 -14.34 -10.34 -33.11
CA LYS A 376 -14.10 -11.68 -32.59
C LYS A 376 -15.40 -12.40 -32.23
N GLU A 377 -15.40 -13.71 -32.42
CA GLU A 377 -16.42 -14.63 -31.94
C GLU A 377 -15.75 -15.82 -31.25
N MET A 378 -16.34 -16.25 -30.13
CA MET A 378 -15.86 -17.34 -29.31
C MET A 378 -17.04 -18.17 -28.84
N ILE A 379 -17.05 -19.45 -29.22
CA ILE A 379 -18.12 -20.39 -28.83
C ILE A 379 -17.56 -21.26 -27.70
N CYS A 380 -18.25 -21.27 -26.56
CA CYS A 380 -17.86 -21.99 -25.34
C CYS A 380 -16.39 -21.80 -24.93
N PRO A 381 -15.88 -20.55 -24.83
CA PRO A 381 -14.48 -20.32 -24.48
C PRO A 381 -14.18 -20.77 -23.05
N SER A 382 -12.92 -21.18 -22.81
CA SER A 382 -12.39 -21.25 -21.45
C SER A 382 -12.19 -19.85 -20.88
N GLN A 383 -12.15 -19.72 -19.55
CA GLN A 383 -11.93 -18.44 -18.88
C GLN A 383 -10.65 -17.74 -19.33
N GLN A 384 -9.58 -18.50 -19.57
CA GLN A 384 -8.28 -17.97 -20.04
C GLN A 384 -8.37 -17.37 -21.44
N VAL A 385 -9.06 -18.05 -22.37
CA VAL A 385 -9.23 -17.57 -23.76
C VAL A 385 -10.09 -16.31 -23.80
N LEU A 386 -11.14 -16.27 -22.97
CA LEU A 386 -12.00 -15.10 -22.83
C LEU A 386 -11.21 -13.91 -22.29
N GLU A 387 -10.49 -14.07 -21.18
CA GLU A 387 -9.69 -12.99 -20.58
C GLU A 387 -8.61 -12.48 -21.54
N PHE A 388 -7.88 -13.38 -22.22
CA PHE A 388 -6.89 -12.99 -23.20
C PHE A 388 -7.50 -12.16 -24.32
N SER A 389 -8.65 -12.56 -24.85
CA SER A 389 -9.32 -11.84 -25.94
C SER A 389 -9.83 -10.47 -25.47
N VAL A 390 -10.48 -10.41 -24.31
CA VAL A 390 -10.93 -9.15 -23.70
C VAL A 390 -9.76 -8.18 -23.51
N ARG A 391 -8.63 -8.66 -23.00
CA ARG A 391 -7.42 -7.86 -22.82
C ARG A 391 -6.80 -7.42 -24.15
N HIS A 392 -6.75 -8.31 -25.14
CA HIS A 392 -6.14 -8.01 -26.45
C HIS A 392 -6.90 -6.94 -27.22
N TYR A 393 -8.24 -7.00 -27.21
CA TYR A 393 -9.06 -6.03 -27.93
C TYR A 393 -9.36 -4.77 -27.12
N GLY A 394 -9.22 -4.82 -25.79
CA GLY A 394 -9.47 -3.70 -24.88
C GLY A 394 -8.30 -2.74 -24.66
N LEU A 395 -7.09 -3.10 -25.13
CA LEU A 395 -5.93 -2.21 -25.27
C LEU A 395 -5.96 -1.54 -26.65
#